data_AF-A0A321LKC0-F1
#
_entry.id   AF-A0A321LKC0-F1
#
_cell.length_a   1.000
_cell.length_b   1.000
_cell.length_c   1.000
_cell.angle_alpha   90.00
_cell.angle_beta   90.00
_cell.angle_gamma   90.00
#
_symmetry.space_group_name_H-M   'P 1'
#
loop_
_entity.id
_entity.type
_entity.pdbx_description
1 polymer ?
#
loop_
_entity_poly.entity_id
_entity_poly.type
_entity_poly.pdbx_seq_one_letter_code
_entity_poly.pdbx_strand_id
1 'polypeptide(L)'
;MNRRNLKDQNLLTQKQLCSVLLWSGNIISAVARAGYSNPKRTAYKLMKNQKFRNQLRIKQDTMIKESGKLLAKEITVCRADLINHLWELAQMKPKDTSNTISGQIKATEILAQIFDVRINRTADLDRELEGRTEEEVNYFVAHGHFPESQHETEKQVEPS
;
A
#
# COMPACT_ATOMS: atom_id res chain seq x y z
N MET A 1 -20.08 48.38 -22.68
CA MET A 1 -19.01 47.58 -22.05
C MET A 1 -19.58 46.85 -20.84
N ASN A 2 -20.00 45.59 -20.98
CA ASN A 2 -20.64 44.84 -19.89
C ASN A 2 -19.61 44.09 -19.04
N ARG A 3 -19.38 44.58 -17.81
CA ARG A 3 -18.72 43.83 -16.73
C ARG A 3 -19.67 42.71 -16.27
N ARG A 4 -19.68 41.57 -16.97
CA ARG A 4 -20.44 40.40 -16.51
C ARG A 4 -19.79 39.82 -15.26
N ASN A 5 -20.54 39.89 -14.16
CA ASN A 5 -20.45 39.14 -12.91
C ASN A 5 -19.21 38.23 -12.74
N LEU A 6 -18.21 38.75 -12.04
CA LEU A 6 -17.03 38.04 -11.51
C LEU A 6 -17.35 37.12 -10.31
N LYS A 7 -18.54 36.50 -10.28
CA LYS A 7 -19.04 35.70 -9.15
C LYS A 7 -19.07 34.17 -9.36
N ASP A 8 -18.45 33.67 -10.43
CA ASP A 8 -18.20 32.21 -10.63
C ASP A 8 -16.71 31.85 -10.50
N GLN A 9 -16.02 32.40 -9.48
CA GLN A 9 -14.57 32.26 -9.33
C GLN A 9 -14.08 30.86 -8.95
N ASN A 10 -14.85 29.78 -9.13
CA ASN A 10 -14.42 28.42 -8.78
C ASN A 10 -14.22 27.47 -9.97
N LEU A 11 -14.46 27.91 -11.20
CA LEU A 11 -14.36 27.06 -12.38
C LEU A 11 -13.07 27.31 -13.16
N LEU A 12 -12.41 26.24 -13.60
CA LEU A 12 -11.30 26.34 -14.54
C LEU A 12 -11.81 26.85 -15.89
N THR A 13 -10.99 27.64 -16.58
CA THR A 13 -11.34 28.05 -17.94
C THR A 13 -11.29 26.84 -18.88
N GLN A 14 -12.00 26.90 -20.00
CA GLN A 14 -12.05 25.80 -20.97
C GLN A 14 -10.66 25.35 -21.43
N LYS A 15 -9.75 26.29 -21.72
CA LYS A 15 -8.37 25.96 -22.10
C LYS A 15 -7.56 25.30 -20.97
N GLN A 16 -7.81 25.69 -19.73
CA GLN A 16 -7.20 25.04 -18.56
C GLN A 16 -7.71 23.60 -18.41
N LEU A 17 -9.02 23.40 -18.53
CA LEU A 17 -9.62 22.08 -18.49
C LEU A 17 -9.09 21.19 -19.62
N CYS A 18 -9.01 21.70 -20.85
CA CYS A 18 -8.39 20.99 -21.98
C CYS A 18 -6.94 20.61 -21.68
N SER A 19 -6.16 21.49 -21.04
CA SER A 19 -4.78 21.18 -20.65
C SER A 19 -4.71 20.05 -19.63
N VAL A 20 -5.64 19.98 -18.66
CA VAL A 20 -5.74 18.86 -17.72
C VAL A 20 -6.10 17.58 -18.47
N LEU A 21 -7.12 17.61 -19.34
CA LEU A 21 -7.58 16.45 -20.11
C LEU A 21 -6.49 15.90 -21.05
N LEU A 22 -5.70 16.77 -21.67
CA LEU A 22 -4.63 16.38 -22.60
C LEU A 22 -3.31 16.01 -21.92
N TRP A 23 -3.24 16.13 -20.59
CA TRP A 23 -2.03 15.78 -19.85
C TRP A 23 -1.74 14.27 -19.87
N SER A 24 -0.51 13.91 -20.24
CA SER A 24 -0.03 12.53 -20.32
C SER A 24 1.43 12.42 -19.85
N GLY A 25 1.74 13.00 -18.68
CA GLY A 25 3.11 13.05 -18.14
C GLY A 25 3.89 14.33 -18.46
N ASN A 26 3.51 15.08 -19.48
CA ASN A 26 4.16 16.37 -19.83
C ASN A 26 3.15 17.52 -19.92
N ILE A 27 3.24 18.45 -18.96
CA ILE A 27 2.34 19.60 -18.86
C ILE A 27 2.56 20.65 -19.95
N ILE A 28 3.81 20.84 -20.41
CA ILE A 28 4.11 21.82 -21.47
C ILE A 28 3.47 21.35 -22.78
N SER A 29 3.59 20.05 -23.08
CA SER A 29 2.94 19.45 -24.26
C SER A 29 1.42 19.55 -24.17
N ALA A 30 0.84 19.26 -23.01
CA ALA A 30 -0.61 19.35 -22.79
C ALA A 30 -1.15 20.77 -23.00
N VAL A 31 -0.42 21.77 -22.49
CA VAL A 31 -0.74 23.20 -22.66
C VAL A 31 -0.55 23.65 -24.12
N ALA A 32 0.46 23.14 -24.82
CA ALA A 32 0.63 23.40 -26.25
C ALA A 32 -0.56 22.85 -27.06
N ARG A 33 -0.95 21.60 -26.81
CA ARG A 33 -2.10 20.95 -27.46
C ARG A 33 -3.43 21.61 -27.09
N ALA A 34 -3.54 22.23 -25.92
CA ALA A 34 -4.69 23.04 -25.53
C ALA A 34 -4.75 24.42 -26.24
N GLY A 35 -3.77 24.74 -27.10
CA GLY A 35 -3.80 25.94 -27.95
C GLY A 35 -3.35 27.22 -27.23
N TYR A 36 -2.36 27.12 -26.35
CA TYR A 36 -1.69 28.29 -25.77
C TYR A 36 -0.47 28.71 -26.60
N SER A 37 -0.37 29.99 -26.91
CA SER A 37 0.71 30.54 -27.76
C SER A 37 2.11 30.41 -27.13
N ASN A 38 2.22 30.49 -25.80
CA ASN A 38 3.49 30.28 -25.09
C ASN A 38 3.34 29.17 -24.04
N PRO A 39 3.54 27.90 -24.43
CA PRO A 39 3.25 26.76 -23.57
C PRO A 39 4.12 26.70 -22.33
N LYS A 40 5.43 26.97 -22.44
CA LYS A 40 6.37 26.91 -21.31
C LYS A 40 5.98 27.90 -20.21
N ARG A 41 5.84 29.18 -20.55
CA ARG A 41 5.48 30.22 -19.57
C ARG A 41 4.10 29.99 -18.98
N THR A 42 3.15 29.57 -19.82
CA THR A 42 1.78 29.29 -19.38
C THR A 42 1.73 28.09 -18.44
N ALA A 43 2.44 27.01 -18.75
CA ALA A 43 2.51 25.83 -17.88
C ALA A 43 3.00 26.20 -16.48
N TYR A 44 4.10 26.98 -16.36
CA TYR A 44 4.57 27.47 -15.07
C TYR A 44 3.52 28.31 -14.33
N LYS A 45 2.78 29.18 -15.05
CA LYS A 45 1.71 29.98 -14.46
C LYS A 45 0.53 29.12 -13.99
N LEU A 46 0.15 28.09 -14.76
CA LEU A 46 -0.93 27.17 -14.41
C LEU A 46 -0.58 26.30 -13.22
N MET A 47 0.67 25.84 -13.12
CA MET A 47 1.15 25.06 -11.97
C MET A 47 1.18 25.88 -10.67
N LYS A 48 1.23 27.23 -10.73
CA LYS A 48 1.05 28.08 -9.55
C LYS A 48 -0.41 28.22 -9.11
N ASN A 49 -1.37 27.89 -9.98
CA ASN A 49 -2.79 27.96 -9.64
C ASN A 49 -3.21 26.70 -8.87
N GLN A 50 -3.59 26.86 -7.59
CA GLN A 50 -4.02 25.75 -6.74
C GLN A 50 -5.17 24.94 -7.35
N LYS A 51 -6.15 25.60 -7.97
CA LYS A 51 -7.34 24.94 -8.53
C LYS A 51 -6.96 24.02 -9.68
N PHE A 52 -6.05 24.49 -10.54
CA PHE A 52 -5.52 23.70 -11.65
C PHE A 52 -4.75 22.48 -11.14
N ARG A 53 -3.88 22.67 -10.13
CA ARG A 53 -3.13 21.57 -9.50
C ARG A 53 -4.06 20.52 -8.90
N ASN A 54 -5.11 20.92 -8.20
CA ASN A 54 -6.05 19.99 -7.59
C ASN A 54 -6.75 19.13 -8.65
N GLN A 55 -7.20 19.73 -9.75
CA GLN A 55 -7.84 18.98 -10.85
C GLN A 55 -6.85 18.05 -11.57
N LEU A 56 -5.61 18.51 -11.76
CA LEU A 56 -4.56 17.65 -12.31
C LEU A 56 -4.27 16.46 -11.41
N ARG A 57 -4.23 16.66 -10.09
CA ARG A 57 -4.04 15.60 -9.10
C ARG A 57 -5.19 14.60 -9.13
N ILE A 58 -6.44 15.05 -9.14
CA ILE A 58 -7.61 14.17 -9.24
C ILE A 58 -7.53 13.30 -10.50
N LYS A 59 -7.13 13.88 -11.64
CA LYS A 59 -6.90 13.11 -12.86
C LYS A 59 -5.80 12.07 -12.69
N GLN A 60 -4.66 12.44 -12.11
CA GLN A 60 -3.54 11.53 -11.85
C GLN A 60 -3.96 10.38 -10.94
N ASP A 61 -4.63 10.67 -9.82
CA ASP A 61 -5.14 9.66 -8.89
C ASP A 61 -6.12 8.70 -9.58
N THR A 62 -7.00 9.24 -10.44
CA THR A 62 -7.95 8.43 -11.22
C THR A 62 -7.23 7.55 -12.23
N MET A 63 -6.24 8.08 -12.95
CA MET A 63 -5.43 7.30 -13.89
C MET A 63 -4.69 6.18 -13.18
N ILE A 64 -4.07 6.45 -12.03
CA ILE A 64 -3.38 5.42 -11.22
C ILE A 64 -4.36 4.31 -10.83
N LYS A 65 -5.56 4.68 -10.37
CA LYS A 65 -6.58 3.71 -9.97
C LYS A 65 -7.04 2.82 -11.13
N GLU A 66 -7.31 3.41 -12.29
CA GLU A 66 -7.75 2.66 -13.48
C GLU A 66 -6.60 1.82 -14.07
N SER A 67 -5.38 2.35 -14.13
CA SER A 67 -4.19 1.59 -14.51
C SER A 67 -3.96 0.41 -13.56
N GLY A 68 -4.10 0.60 -12.25
CA GLY A 68 -3.98 -0.47 -11.27
C GLY A 68 -5.06 -1.54 -11.43
N LYS A 69 -6.30 -1.16 -11.77
CA LYS A 69 -7.38 -2.11 -12.09
C LYS A 69 -7.12 -2.90 -13.36
N LEU A 70 -6.65 -2.24 -14.43
CA LEU A 70 -6.31 -2.90 -15.69
C LEU A 70 -5.17 -3.89 -15.49
N LEU A 71 -4.12 -3.44 -14.80
CA LEU A 71 -3.00 -4.30 -14.41
C LEU A 71 -3.50 -5.50 -13.59
N ALA A 72 -4.34 -5.28 -12.58
CA ALA A 72 -4.90 -6.38 -11.79
C ALA A 72 -5.76 -7.37 -12.59
N LYS A 73 -6.38 -6.94 -13.70
CA LYS A 73 -7.11 -7.83 -14.62
C LYS A 73 -6.17 -8.64 -15.52
N GLU A 74 -5.05 -8.06 -15.92
CA GLU A 74 -4.06 -8.70 -16.80
C GLU A 74 -3.09 -9.61 -16.03
N ILE A 75 -2.83 -9.32 -14.75
CA ILE A 75 -2.07 -10.22 -13.90
C ILE A 75 -3.00 -11.36 -13.46
N THR A 76 -2.93 -12.48 -14.18
CA THR A 76 -3.47 -13.77 -13.74
C THR A 76 -2.57 -14.34 -12.64
N VAL A 77 -2.48 -13.69 -11.49
CA VAL A 77 -1.87 -14.29 -10.30
C VAL A 77 -2.92 -15.11 -9.57
N CYS A 78 -2.63 -16.38 -9.37
CA CYS A 78 -3.43 -17.19 -8.48
C CYS A 78 -3.27 -16.69 -7.05
N ARG A 79 -4.27 -16.93 -6.19
CA ARG A 79 -4.17 -16.59 -4.76
C ARG A 79 -2.90 -17.19 -4.13
N ALA A 80 -2.51 -18.39 -4.56
CA ALA A 80 -1.28 -19.05 -4.12
C ALA A 80 -0.02 -18.24 -4.50
N ASP A 81 0.05 -17.71 -5.72
CA ASP A 81 1.19 -16.92 -6.19
C ASP A 81 1.34 -15.62 -5.41
N LEU A 82 0.23 -14.97 -5.04
CA LEU A 82 0.26 -13.78 -4.20
C LEU A 82 0.75 -14.09 -2.78
N ILE A 83 0.30 -15.20 -2.20
CA ILE A 83 0.74 -15.63 -0.87
C ILE A 83 2.24 -15.97 -0.89
N ASN A 84 2.71 -16.69 -1.90
CA ASN A 84 4.12 -17.04 -2.06
C ASN A 84 5.00 -15.79 -2.22
N HIS A 85 4.60 -14.82 -3.05
CA HIS A 85 5.37 -13.57 -3.19
C HIS A 85 5.38 -12.73 -1.90
N LEU A 86 4.26 -12.69 -1.16
CA LEU A 86 4.22 -12.01 0.14
C LEU A 86 5.15 -12.70 1.14
N TRP A 87 5.19 -14.03 1.13
CA TRP A 87 6.08 -14.82 1.97
C TRP A 87 7.56 -14.55 1.65
N GLU A 88 7.93 -14.58 0.38
CA GLU A 88 9.28 -14.22 -0.09
C GLU A 88 9.63 -12.79 0.33
N LEU A 89 8.73 -11.83 0.12
CA LEU A 89 8.92 -10.43 0.49
C LEU A 89 9.11 -10.25 2.00
N ALA A 90 8.38 -11.00 2.83
CA ALA A 90 8.53 -10.97 4.28
C ALA A 90 9.90 -11.51 4.75
N GLN A 91 10.47 -12.48 4.03
CA GLN A 91 11.76 -13.10 4.37
C GLN A 91 12.99 -12.42 3.75
N MET A 92 12.80 -11.50 2.81
CA MET A 92 13.93 -10.80 2.18
C MET A 92 14.75 -10.03 3.19
N LYS A 93 16.09 -10.17 3.10
CA LYS A 93 17.00 -9.42 3.96
C LYS A 93 16.93 -7.93 3.60
N PRO A 94 17.11 -7.01 4.57
CA PRO A 94 17.07 -5.57 4.30
C PRO A 94 18.05 -5.13 3.20
N LYS A 95 19.19 -5.84 3.07
CA LYS A 95 20.20 -5.62 2.03
C LYS A 95 19.64 -5.76 0.61
N ASP A 96 18.62 -6.59 0.46
CA ASP A 96 17.97 -6.89 -0.81
C ASP A 96 16.78 -5.94 -1.08
N THR A 97 16.37 -5.14 -0.08
CA THR A 97 15.22 -4.22 -0.15
C THR A 97 15.61 -2.77 0.13
N SER A 98 16.53 -2.21 -0.67
CA SER A 98 16.99 -0.81 -0.53
C SER A 98 17.38 -0.41 0.90
N ASN A 99 17.80 -1.37 1.74
CA ASN A 99 18.06 -1.20 3.18
C ASN A 99 16.85 -0.75 4.02
N THR A 100 15.62 -1.04 3.58
CA THR A 100 14.38 -0.73 4.29
C THR A 100 13.62 -2.00 4.65
N ILE A 101 12.97 -2.00 5.82
CA ILE A 101 12.14 -3.13 6.31
C ILE A 101 10.63 -2.92 6.12
N SER A 102 10.22 -1.77 5.60
CA SER A 102 8.80 -1.40 5.52
C SER A 102 8.00 -2.35 4.61
N GLY A 103 8.62 -2.86 3.54
CA GLY A 103 8.02 -3.83 2.64
C GLY A 103 7.78 -5.17 3.33
N GLN A 104 8.77 -5.65 4.09
CA GLN A 104 8.70 -6.86 4.89
C GLN A 104 7.58 -6.77 5.93
N ILE A 105 7.55 -5.69 6.71
CA ILE A 105 6.52 -5.46 7.73
C ILE A 105 5.14 -5.50 7.10
N LYS A 106 4.95 -4.80 5.97
CA LYS A 106 3.66 -4.78 5.28
C LYS A 106 3.26 -6.15 4.74
N ALA A 107 4.22 -6.92 4.22
CA ALA A 107 3.97 -8.28 3.75
C ALA A 107 3.53 -9.21 4.89
N THR A 108 4.21 -9.15 6.04
CA THR A 108 3.85 -9.92 7.24
C THR A 108 2.47 -9.54 7.78
N GLU A 109 2.14 -8.24 7.84
CA GLU A 109 0.80 -7.78 8.26
C GLU A 109 -0.30 -8.34 7.34
N ILE A 110 -0.07 -8.35 6.03
CA ILE A 110 -1.04 -8.86 5.05
C ILE A 110 -1.18 -10.38 5.17
N LEU A 111 -0.06 -11.10 5.36
CA LEU A 111 -0.09 -12.55 5.60
C LEU A 111 -0.87 -12.89 6.88
N ALA A 112 -0.64 -12.14 7.97
CA ALA A 112 -1.39 -12.30 9.22
C ALA A 112 -2.90 -12.10 9.02
N GLN A 113 -3.31 -11.12 8.20
CA GLN A 113 -4.71 -10.92 7.82
C GLN A 113 -5.27 -12.07 6.97
N ILE A 114 -4.50 -12.60 6.02
CA ILE A 114 -4.94 -13.69 5.13
C ILE A 114 -5.17 -14.98 5.91
N PHE A 115 -4.30 -15.28 6.88
CA PHE A 115 -4.38 -16.49 7.70
C PHE A 115 -5.21 -16.33 8.98
N ASP A 116 -5.85 -15.16 9.18
CA ASP A 116 -6.55 -14.78 10.42
C ASP A 116 -5.71 -15.01 11.68
N VAL A 117 -4.38 -14.85 11.54
CA VAL A 117 -3.44 -14.85 12.66
C VAL A 117 -3.58 -13.51 13.36
N ARG A 118 -4.59 -13.42 14.22
CA ARG A 118 -4.76 -12.28 15.12
C ARG A 118 -3.89 -12.53 16.33
N ILE A 119 -2.84 -11.72 16.50
CA ILE A 119 -2.21 -11.55 17.81
C ILE A 119 -3.22 -10.76 18.65
N ASN A 120 -4.17 -11.49 19.24
CA ASN A 120 -5.13 -10.93 20.18
C ASN A 120 -4.35 -10.58 21.44
N ARG A 121 -4.01 -9.29 21.58
CA ARG A 121 -3.49 -8.63 22.79
C ARG A 121 -2.20 -9.24 23.39
N THR A 122 -1.19 -8.39 23.54
CA THR A 122 0.01 -8.69 24.35
C THR A 122 -0.32 -9.22 25.75
N ALA A 123 -1.44 -8.78 26.34
CA ALA A 123 -1.89 -9.26 27.66
C ALA A 123 -2.24 -10.76 27.70
N ASP A 124 -2.67 -11.37 26.59
CA ASP A 124 -2.93 -12.81 26.53
C ASP A 124 -1.61 -13.59 26.33
N LEU A 125 -0.65 -13.01 25.60
CA LEU A 125 0.73 -13.53 25.52
C LEU A 125 1.45 -13.47 26.87
N ASP A 126 1.34 -12.36 27.60
CA ASP A 126 2.00 -12.16 28.89
C ASP A 126 1.53 -13.22 29.91
N ARG A 127 0.26 -13.64 29.84
CA ARG A 127 -0.30 -14.71 30.67
C ARG A 127 0.18 -16.11 30.27
N GLU A 128 0.44 -16.36 28.99
CA GLU A 128 0.98 -17.65 28.51
C GLU A 128 2.50 -17.78 28.74
N LEU A 129 3.21 -16.64 28.78
CA LEU A 129 4.63 -16.55 29.04
C LEU A 129 4.96 -16.45 30.55
N GLU A 130 3.96 -16.17 31.39
CA GLU A 130 4.12 -16.08 32.84
C GLU A 130 4.56 -17.43 33.44
N GLY A 131 5.79 -17.50 33.95
CA GLY A 131 6.37 -18.70 34.54
C GLY A 131 7.12 -19.62 33.57
N ARG A 132 7.29 -19.22 32.30
CA ARG A 132 8.08 -19.96 31.30
C ARG A 132 9.56 -19.54 31.32
N THR A 133 10.45 -20.48 31.02
CA THR A 133 11.88 -20.18 30.95
C THR A 133 12.21 -19.44 29.66
N GLU A 134 13.29 -18.65 29.66
CA GLU A 134 13.74 -17.91 28.48
C GLU A 134 13.98 -18.83 27.26
N GLU A 135 14.37 -20.08 27.50
CA GLU A 135 14.56 -21.10 26.48
C GLU A 135 13.24 -21.55 25.84
N GLU A 136 12.17 -21.74 26.63
CA GLU A 136 10.84 -22.10 26.15
C GLU A 136 10.21 -20.95 25.34
N VAL A 137 10.42 -19.71 25.78
CA VAL A 137 9.95 -18.52 25.06
C VAL A 137 10.65 -18.38 23.71
N ASN A 138 11.98 -18.56 23.67
CA ASN A 138 12.74 -18.54 22.42
C ASN A 138 12.32 -19.68 21.48
N TYR A 139 11.99 -20.85 22.01
CA TYR A 139 11.45 -21.96 21.23
C TYR A 139 10.09 -21.61 20.61
N PHE A 140 9.16 -21.06 21.40
CA PHE A 140 7.85 -20.63 20.93
C PHE A 140 7.94 -19.55 19.84
N VAL A 141 8.82 -18.56 20.01
CA VAL A 141 9.04 -17.51 19.01
C VAL A 141 9.56 -18.09 17.69
N ALA A 142 10.41 -19.12 17.76
CA ALA A 142 10.97 -19.76 16.57
C ALA A 142 10.04 -20.79 15.89
N HIS A 143 9.19 -21.49 16.65
CA HIS A 143 8.44 -22.66 16.17
C HIS A 143 6.92 -22.53 16.26
N GLY A 144 6.39 -21.48 16.91
CA GLY A 144 4.96 -21.21 17.05
C GLY A 144 4.19 -22.14 18.00
N HIS A 145 4.89 -22.97 18.77
CA HIS A 145 4.35 -23.85 19.80
C HIS A 145 5.38 -24.06 20.92
N PHE A 146 4.94 -24.46 22.12
CA PHE A 146 5.84 -24.77 23.23
C PHE A 146 6.42 -26.20 23.07
N PRO A 147 7.64 -26.46 23.59
CA PRO A 147 8.18 -27.82 23.60
C PRO A 147 7.27 -28.74 24.45
N GLU A 148 7.01 -29.95 23.97
CA GLU A 148 6.21 -30.93 24.71
C GLU A 148 6.88 -31.21 26.06
N SER A 149 6.19 -30.86 27.15
CA SER A 149 6.62 -31.22 28.50
C SER A 149 6.61 -32.74 28.63
N GLN A 150 7.74 -33.34 29.03
CA GLN A 150 7.94 -34.79 29.19
C GLN A 150 7.09 -35.45 30.32
N HIS A 151 5.90 -34.93 30.63
CA HIS A 151 5.06 -35.39 31.74
C HIS A 151 3.68 -35.95 31.36
N GLU A 152 3.43 -36.27 30.08
CA GLU A 152 2.18 -36.94 29.67
C GLU A 152 2.39 -38.28 28.91
N THR A 153 3.43 -39.03 29.27
CA THR A 153 3.63 -40.43 28.78
C THR A 153 3.59 -41.48 29.88
N GLU A 154 2.95 -41.20 31.03
CA GLU A 154 2.74 -42.19 32.11
C GLU A 154 1.28 -42.26 32.58
N LYS A 155 0.30 -42.40 31.66
CA LYS A 155 -1.04 -42.92 32.02
C LYS A 155 -1.70 -43.70 30.88
N GLN A 156 -1.04 -44.73 30.35
CA GLN A 156 -1.72 -45.89 29.76
C GLN A 156 -0.90 -47.16 29.93
N VAL A 157 -0.64 -47.55 31.19
CA VAL A 157 -0.50 -48.97 31.52
C VAL A 157 -1.24 -49.15 32.85
N GLU A 158 -2.50 -49.60 32.79
CA GLU A 158 -3.06 -50.34 33.91
C GLU A 158 -3.30 -51.79 33.51
N PRO A 159 -2.91 -52.75 34.37
CA PRO A 159 -2.98 -54.18 34.13
C PRO A 159 -4.31 -54.76 34.64
N SER A 160 -4.84 -55.77 33.93
CA SER A 160 -5.38 -57.05 34.45
C SER A 160 -5.83 -57.91 33.28
#